data_AF-A0A3D3CK44-F1
#
_entry.id   AF-A0A3D3CK44-F1
#
_cell.length_a   1.000
_cell.length_b   1.000
_cell.length_c   1.000
_cell.angle_alpha   90.00
_cell.angle_beta   90.00
_cell.angle_gamma   90.00
#
_symmetry.space_group_name_H-M   'P 1'
#
loop_
_entity.id
_entity.type
_entity.pdbx_description
1 polymer ?
#
loop_
_entity_poly.entity_id
_entity_poly.type
_entity_poly.pdbx_seq_one_letter_code
_entity_poly.pdbx_strand_id
1 'polypeptide(L)'
;MATFEDFEKLDIRAGVVLNAEKNLKARKPAYILRIDFGPEIGIKSSSGQFTDCYAAEDLVGKTVLGVVNFPPKKIAGCLSEVLVLGVYARQGVVLLQ
;
A
#
# COMPACT_ATOMS: atom_id res chain seq x y z
N MET A 1 -8.93 20.20 12.03
CA MET A 1 -7.80 20.45 11.11
C MET A 1 -6.64 19.62 11.63
N ALA A 2 -5.91 18.91 10.78
CA ALA A 2 -4.69 18.21 11.21
C ALA A 2 -3.59 19.23 11.54
N THR A 3 -2.74 18.94 12.52
CA THR A 3 -1.55 19.75 12.81
C THR A 3 -0.29 19.12 12.20
N PHE A 4 0.85 19.82 12.29
CA PHE A 4 2.12 19.26 11.84
C PHE A 4 2.56 18.11 12.75
N GLU A 5 2.32 18.20 14.05
CA GLU A 5 2.60 17.14 15.02
C GLU A 5 1.77 15.88 14.74
N ASP A 6 0.56 16.02 14.18
CA ASP A 6 -0.22 14.86 13.73
C ASP A 6 0.42 14.16 12.53
N PHE A 7 1.05 14.93 11.64
CA PHE A 7 1.79 14.38 10.50
C PHE A 7 3.10 13.71 10.93
N GLU A 8 3.86 14.32 11.85
CA GLU A 8 5.11 13.75 12.39
C GLU A 8 4.90 12.41 13.10
N LYS A 9 3.71 12.14 13.64
CA LYS A 9 3.36 10.84 14.22
C LYS A 9 3.29 9.72 13.17
N LEU A 10 3.17 10.01 11.89
CA LEU A 10 3.08 9.00 10.84
C LEU A 10 4.48 8.56 10.41
N ASP A 11 4.79 7.27 10.59
CA ASP A 11 6.03 6.70 10.07
C ASP A 11 5.78 6.28 8.61
N ILE A 12 6.26 7.10 7.67
CA ILE A 12 6.12 6.88 6.22
C ILE A 12 7.47 6.41 5.67
N ARG A 13 7.47 5.26 5.00
CA ARG A 13 8.69 4.63 4.46
C ARG A 13 8.51 4.29 3.00
N ALA A 14 9.61 4.33 2.26
CA ALA A 14 9.70 3.77 0.93
C ALA A 14 9.99 2.26 1.03
N GLY A 15 9.30 1.45 0.23
CA GLY A 15 9.53 0.01 0.14
C GLY A 15 9.37 -0.50 -1.29
N VAL A 16 9.98 -1.64 -1.58
CA VAL A 16 9.95 -2.27 -2.91
C VAL A 16 8.90 -3.38 -2.93
N VAL A 17 7.99 -3.33 -3.88
CA VAL A 17 6.97 -4.38 -4.06
C VAL A 17 7.63 -5.66 -4.55
N LEU A 18 7.53 -6.73 -3.77
CA LEU A 18 8.06 -8.06 -4.11
C LEU A 18 7.04 -8.92 -4.87
N ASN A 19 5.74 -8.70 -4.60
CA ASN A 19 4.66 -9.46 -5.19
C ASN A 19 3.36 -8.65 -5.16
N ALA A 20 2.53 -8.83 -6.20
CA ALA A 20 1.20 -8.25 -6.30
C ALA A 20 0.22 -9.29 -6.85
N GLU A 21 -0.90 -9.50 -6.15
CA GLU A 21 -1.91 -10.50 -6.51
C GLU A 21 -3.32 -9.92 -6.39
N LYS A 22 -4.25 -10.38 -7.24
CA LYS A 22 -5.66 -9.92 -7.18
C LYS A 22 -6.31 -10.36 -5.87
N ASN A 23 -6.92 -9.42 -5.16
CA ASN A 23 -7.75 -9.72 -4.00
C ASN A 23 -9.17 -10.13 -4.46
N LEU A 24 -9.36 -11.40 -4.78
CA LEU A 24 -10.65 -11.93 -5.26
C LEU A 24 -11.78 -11.86 -4.22
N LYS A 25 -11.43 -11.67 -2.93
CA LYS A 25 -12.40 -11.54 -1.84
C LYS A 25 -12.86 -10.09 -1.64
N ALA A 26 -12.23 -9.12 -2.30
CA ALA A 26 -12.58 -7.71 -2.17
C ALA A 26 -13.82 -7.37 -3.00
N ARG A 27 -14.73 -6.57 -2.43
CA ARG A 27 -15.93 -6.09 -3.13
C ARG A 27 -15.60 -5.20 -4.33
N LYS A 28 -14.55 -4.39 -4.21
CA LYS A 28 -14.00 -3.57 -5.29
C LYS A 28 -12.69 -4.18 -5.76
N PRO A 29 -12.34 -4.11 -7.06
CA PRO A 29 -11.08 -4.62 -7.58
C PRO A 29 -9.89 -4.04 -6.80
N ALA A 30 -9.11 -4.91 -6.18
CA ALA A 30 -7.98 -4.55 -5.36
C ALA A 30 -6.85 -5.57 -5.53
N TYR A 31 -5.64 -5.17 -5.16
CA TYR A 31 -4.50 -6.06 -5.06
C TYR A 31 -4.14 -6.31 -3.58
N ILE A 32 -3.48 -7.43 -3.34
CA ILE A 32 -2.69 -7.71 -2.14
C ILE A 32 -1.23 -7.56 -2.56
N LEU A 33 -0.48 -6.73 -1.84
CA LEU A 33 0.95 -6.52 -2.06
C LEU A 33 1.76 -7.16 -0.94
N ARG A 34 2.95 -7.68 -1.29
CA ARG A 34 4.04 -7.87 -0.34
C ARG A 34 5.14 -6.87 -0.67
N ILE A 35 5.57 -6.11 0.33
CA ILE A 35 6.44 -4.95 0.16
C ILE A 35 7.60 -5.09 1.13
N ASP A 36 8.83 -4.98 0.64
CA ASP A 36 10.04 -4.96 1.46
C ASP A 36 10.38 -3.52 1.86
N PHE A 37 10.33 -3.23 3.15
CA PHE A 37 10.72 -1.94 3.73
C PHE A 37 12.13 -1.96 4.35
N GLY A 38 12.96 -2.95 3.98
CA GLY A 38 14.31 -3.11 4.47
C GLY A 38 14.40 -3.89 5.79
N PRO A 39 15.62 -4.11 6.32
CA PRO A 39 15.87 -5.06 7.40
C PRO A 39 15.22 -4.69 8.74
N GLU A 40 14.97 -3.41 9.01
CA GLU A 40 14.40 -2.94 10.28
C GLU A 40 12.89 -3.19 10.38
N ILE A 41 12.17 -2.99 9.27
CA ILE A 41 10.70 -3.11 9.21
C ILE A 41 10.27 -4.46 8.65
N GLY A 42 11.08 -5.01 7.74
CA GLY A 42 10.85 -6.26 7.06
C GLY A 42 9.78 -6.18 5.97
N ILE A 43 9.33 -7.36 5.56
CA ILE A 43 8.31 -7.51 4.52
C ILE A 43 6.94 -7.34 5.15
N LYS A 44 6.14 -6.43 4.59
CA LYS A 44 4.78 -6.13 5.02
C LYS A 44 3.76 -6.37 3.93
N SER A 45 2.55 -6.71 4.37
CA SER A 45 1.40 -6.88 3.49
C SER A 45 0.49 -5.66 3.47
N SER A 46 -0.08 -5.36 2.29
CA SER A 46 -1.04 -4.26 2.12
C SER A 46 -2.14 -4.67 1.14
N SER A 47 -3.33 -4.07 1.27
CA SER A 47 -4.38 -4.19 0.25
C SER A 47 -4.85 -2.81 -0.20
N GLY A 48 -4.92 -2.60 -1.52
CA GLY A 48 -5.32 -1.31 -2.08
C GLY A 48 -5.95 -1.40 -3.47
N GLN A 49 -6.65 -0.32 -3.83
CA GLN A 49 -7.46 -0.19 -5.05
C GLN A 49 -6.74 0.71 -6.06
N PHE A 50 -5.75 0.15 -6.74
CA PHE A 50 -4.97 0.82 -7.80
C PHE A 50 -5.05 0.04 -9.13
N THR A 51 -6.08 -0.79 -9.26
CA THR A 51 -6.40 -1.65 -10.40
C THR A 51 -6.75 -0.88 -11.68
N ASP A 52 -7.23 0.36 -11.56
CA ASP A 52 -7.55 1.20 -12.72
C ASP A 52 -6.30 1.77 -13.40
N CYS A 53 -5.18 1.88 -12.67
CA CYS A 53 -3.96 2.54 -13.13
C CYS A 53 -2.78 1.59 -13.38
N TYR A 54 -2.79 0.38 -12.80
CA TYR A 54 -1.66 -0.54 -12.84
C TYR A 54 -2.15 -1.99 -13.02
N ALA A 55 -1.47 -2.76 -13.88
CA ALA A 55 -1.56 -4.21 -13.83
C ALA A 55 -0.77 -4.74 -12.61
N ALA A 56 -1.03 -5.97 -12.17
CA ALA A 56 -0.34 -6.52 -11.00
C ALA A 56 1.16 -6.69 -11.29
N GLU A 57 1.47 -7.16 -12.50
CA GLU A 57 2.82 -7.39 -12.99
C GLU A 57 3.66 -6.10 -13.01
N ASP A 58 3.03 -4.96 -13.33
CA ASP A 58 3.69 -3.65 -13.37
C ASP A 58 4.12 -3.16 -11.99
N LEU A 59 3.50 -3.68 -10.92
CA LEU A 59 3.79 -3.24 -9.55
C LEU A 59 5.04 -3.88 -9.00
N VAL A 60 5.40 -5.09 -9.42
CA VAL A 60 6.56 -5.81 -8.91
C VAL A 60 7.84 -5.04 -9.26
N GLY A 61 8.69 -4.82 -8.26
CA GLY A 61 9.92 -4.03 -8.38
C GLY A 61 9.73 -2.52 -8.28
N LYS A 62 8.49 -2.01 -8.22
CA LYS A 62 8.25 -0.58 -7.98
C LYS A 62 8.50 -0.21 -6.52
N THR A 63 9.07 0.97 -6.32
CA THR A 63 9.08 1.64 -5.02
C THR A 63 7.71 2.26 -4.76
N VAL A 64 7.22 2.10 -3.53
CA VAL A 64 5.97 2.71 -3.05
C VAL A 64 6.19 3.32 -1.67
N LEU A 65 5.43 4.37 -1.35
CA LEU A 65 5.37 4.93 0.00
C LEU A 65 4.26 4.26 0.81
N GLY A 66 4.56 3.89 2.06
CA GLY A 66 3.58 3.29 2.96
C GLY A 66 3.70 3.83 4.39
N VAL A 67 2.55 4.02 5.05
CA VAL A 67 2.51 4.25 6.51
C VAL A 67 2.69 2.91 7.22
N VAL A 68 3.75 2.78 8.04
CA VAL A 68 4.18 1.50 8.63
C VAL A 68 3.80 1.34 10.11
N ASN A 69 3.29 2.39 10.75
CA ASN A 69 3.00 2.39 12.19
C ASN A 69 1.50 2.40 12.54
N PHE A 70 0.64 1.99 11.61
CA PHE A 70 -0.77 1.71 11.93
C PHE A 70 -0.96 0.29 12.48
N PRO A 71 -1.95 0.07 13.36
CA PRO A 71 -2.32 -1.28 13.76
C PRO A 71 -2.83 -2.06 12.52
N PRO A 72 -2.50 -3.37 12.40
CA PRO A 72 -2.95 -4.17 11.28
C PRO A 72 -4.47 -4.20 11.15
N LYS A 73 -4.97 -4.16 9.91
CA LYS A 73 -6.40 -4.17 9.60
C LYS A 73 -6.74 -5.34 8.69
N LYS A 74 -7.74 -6.15 9.08
CA LYS A 74 -8.29 -7.18 8.19
C LYS A 74 -9.16 -6.54 7.11
N ILE A 75 -8.78 -6.73 5.85
CA ILE A 75 -9.48 -6.20 4.68
C ILE A 75 -9.68 -7.35 3.69
N ALA A 76 -10.92 -7.77 3.48
CA ALA A 76 -11.27 -8.79 2.49
C ALA A 76 -10.37 -10.05 2.54
N GLY A 77 -10.11 -10.57 3.74
CA GLY A 77 -9.27 -11.76 3.94
C GLY A 77 -7.76 -11.53 3.89
N CYS A 78 -7.29 -10.30 3.63
CA CYS A 78 -5.90 -9.88 3.80
C CYS A 78 -5.72 -9.22 5.17
N LEU A 79 -4.61 -9.51 5.86
CA LEU A 79 -4.18 -8.74 7.04
C LEU A 79 -3.32 -7.58 6.54
N SER A 80 -3.89 -6.39 6.32
CA SER A 80 -3.14 -5.22 5.87
C SER A 80 -2.35 -4.64 7.03
N GLU A 81 -1.03 -4.71 6.97
CA GLU A 81 -0.12 -4.19 7.99
C GLU A 81 0.31 -2.75 7.72
N VAL A 82 0.30 -2.34 6.45
CA VAL A 82 0.68 -0.99 6.03
C VAL A 82 -0.39 -0.37 5.13
N LEU A 83 -0.45 0.95 5.11
CA LEU A 83 -1.26 1.72 4.16
C LEU A 83 -0.36 2.27 3.05
N VAL A 84 -0.46 1.72 1.84
CA VAL A 84 0.22 2.28 0.67
C VAL A 84 -0.44 3.58 0.25
N LEU A 85 0.37 4.61 0.00
CA LEU A 85 -0.07 5.95 -0.33
C LEU A 85 -0.28 6.13 -1.83
N GLY A 86 -1.38 6.78 -2.18
CA GLY A 86 -1.70 7.18 -3.54
C GLY A 86 -2.60 8.41 -3.55
N VAL A 87 -2.71 9.04 -4.71
CA VAL A 87 -3.48 10.26 -4.95
C VAL A 87 -4.58 9.95 -5.96
N TYR A 88 -5.78 10.48 -5.71
CA TYR A 88 -6.87 10.37 -6.67
C TYR A 88 -6.57 11.23 -7.91
N ALA A 89 -6.67 10.60 -9.08
CA ALA A 89 -6.62 11.23 -10.38
C ALA A 89 -7.86 10.84 -11.20
N ARG A 90 -8.03 11.43 -12.40
CA ARG A 90 -9.18 11.11 -13.27
C ARG A 90 -9.23 9.63 -13.65
N GLN A 91 -8.07 9.02 -13.84
CA GLN A 91 -7.90 7.63 -14.26
C GLN A 91 -7.95 6.62 -13.10
N GLY A 92 -8.04 7.07 -11.84
CA GLY A 92 -8.00 6.20 -10.65
C GLY A 92 -6.96 6.65 -9.64
N VAL A 93 -6.48 5.72 -8.81
CA VAL A 93 -5.47 6.01 -7.77
C VAL A 93 -4.07 5.85 -8.33
N VAL A 94 -3.31 6.96 -8.36
CA VAL A 94 -1.90 6.99 -8.76
C VAL A 94 -1.03 6.84 -7.52
N LEU A 95 -0.10 5.89 -7.53
CA LEU A 95 0.80 5.63 -6.40
C LEU A 95 1.89 6.70 -6.31
N LEU A 96 2.25 7.07 -5.08
CA LEU A 96 3.43 7.87 -4.81
C LEU A 96 4.68 6.97 -4.89
N GLN A 97 5.70 7.41 -5.62
CA GLN A 97 6.92 6.65 -5.97
C GLN A 97 8.16 7.42 -5.55
#